data_AF-A0A550BS31-F1
#
_entry.id   AF-A0A550BS31-F1
#
_cell.length_a   1.000
_cell.length_b   1.000
_cell.length_c   1.000
_cell.angle_alpha   90.00
_cell.angle_beta   90.00
_cell.angle_gamma   90.00
#
_symmetry.space_group_name_H-M   'P 1'
#
loop_
_entity.id
_entity.type
_entity.pdbx_description
1 polymer ?
#
loop_
_entity_poly.entity_id
_entity_poly.type
_entity_poly.pdbx_seq_one_letter_code
_entity_poly.pdbx_strand_id
1 'polypeptide(L)'
;MILGTLKRLSHRLGVSPQPKLQRLSDDLVHAQVVLCLCISLLLASFIAAFVTACKRRNKSSLTLADLSPYMRALMFFIAPTRVAWPAHYVRAARKATISRSKQIVIDLNDLFGDICAGKIELRQPDDLVDLLRGELRVDGWRFLVQVDSVHCRHVQRWLFAESVKVQRIDAGAALRPEQPHVWTLQLDSVPPYLLESCLVRNLSFRYACFLEFTTVSMNLTPWSLAWILSSVPFCPHRHKSRCMLSGPSTTPLFATLHATLEVLARANAKISATHKMSANKMSADARTSTNKPDSGTKTVHAVTNISAAHASTLLAQRDRLHSDTSLRTSYIARYGIECWRERRLIMAWEAALLRAGMLERWSVELRG
;
A
#
# COMPACT_ATOMS: atom_id res chain seq x y z
N MET A 1 -19.50 47.87 9.38
CA MET A 1 -19.41 48.98 8.41
C MET A 1 -20.43 48.86 7.26
N ILE A 2 -20.65 47.67 6.69
CA ILE A 2 -21.60 47.42 5.59
C ILE A 2 -23.09 47.60 5.98
N LEU A 3 -23.49 47.27 7.22
CA LEU A 3 -24.87 47.52 7.69
C LEU A 3 -25.24 49.01 7.77
N GLY A 4 -24.25 49.89 7.95
CA GLY A 4 -24.48 51.33 8.11
C GLY A 4 -24.82 52.05 6.80
N THR A 5 -24.30 51.57 5.67
CA THR A 5 -24.57 52.13 4.34
C THR A 5 -25.93 51.69 3.80
N LEU A 6 -26.35 50.45 4.06
CA LEU A 6 -27.67 49.95 3.68
C LEU A 6 -28.82 50.68 4.40
N LYS A 7 -28.63 51.08 5.67
CA LYS A 7 -29.63 51.82 6.45
C LYS A 7 -29.87 53.24 5.93
N ARG A 8 -28.88 53.88 5.29
CA ARG A 8 -29.02 55.22 4.68
C ARG A 8 -29.68 55.17 3.30
N LEU A 9 -29.49 54.07 2.56
CA LEU A 9 -30.14 53.87 1.26
C LEU A 9 -31.63 53.55 1.39
N SER A 10 -32.05 52.77 2.40
CA SER A 10 -33.47 52.46 2.61
C SER A 10 -34.29 53.70 3.00
N HIS A 11 -33.68 54.63 3.76
CA HIS A 11 -34.35 55.88 4.16
C HIS A 11 -34.55 56.86 2.99
N ARG A 12 -33.77 56.75 1.91
CA ARG A 12 -33.91 57.59 0.71
C ARG A 12 -34.94 57.06 -0.29
N LEU A 13 -35.32 55.78 -0.21
CA LEU A 13 -36.22 55.15 -1.18
C LEU A 13 -37.70 55.15 -0.75
N GLY A 14 -38.05 55.68 0.43
CA GLY A 14 -39.44 55.76 0.88
C GLY A 14 -40.14 54.40 1.06
N VAL A 15 -39.39 53.30 0.95
CA VAL A 15 -39.92 51.94 1.14
C VAL A 15 -40.01 51.68 2.64
N SER A 16 -41.22 51.79 3.18
CA SER A 16 -41.53 51.35 4.53
C SER A 16 -41.19 49.85 4.64
N PRO A 17 -40.28 49.45 5.56
CA PRO A 17 -39.88 48.06 5.68
C PRO A 17 -41.10 47.21 6.07
N GLN A 18 -41.50 46.33 5.18
CA GLN A 18 -42.54 45.34 5.42
C GLN A 18 -42.19 44.53 6.69
N PRO A 19 -43.11 44.37 7.66
CA PRO A 19 -42.83 43.74 8.96
C PRO A 19 -42.36 42.27 8.86
N LYS A 20 -42.52 41.63 7.69
CA LYS A 20 -42.02 40.27 7.42
C LYS A 20 -40.50 40.20 7.26
N LEU A 21 -39.85 41.23 6.73
CA LEU A 21 -38.38 41.26 6.54
C LEU A 21 -37.64 41.48 7.87
N GLN A 22 -38.27 42.17 8.82
CA GLN A 22 -37.69 42.41 10.14
C GLN A 22 -37.66 41.13 10.99
N ARG A 23 -38.68 40.26 10.88
CA ARG A 23 -38.69 38.94 11.55
C ARG A 23 -37.59 38.01 11.04
N LEU A 24 -37.33 37.98 9.72
CA LEU A 24 -36.25 37.16 9.14
C LEU A 24 -34.85 37.63 9.56
N SER A 25 -34.67 38.94 9.75
CA SER A 25 -33.46 39.54 10.30
C SER A 25 -33.21 39.06 11.72
N ASP A 26 -34.25 39.06 12.55
CA ASP A 26 -34.14 38.66 13.95
C ASP A 26 -33.81 37.16 14.06
N ASP A 27 -34.48 36.28 13.31
CA ASP A 27 -34.19 34.84 13.32
C ASP A 27 -32.74 34.51 12.89
N LEU A 28 -32.19 35.25 11.91
CA LEU A 28 -30.81 35.07 11.47
C LEU A 28 -29.80 35.51 12.54
N VAL A 29 -30.07 36.61 13.25
CA VAL A 29 -29.22 37.07 14.35
C VAL A 29 -29.25 36.06 15.50
N HIS A 30 -30.43 35.51 15.84
CA HIS A 30 -30.54 34.46 16.86
C HIS A 30 -29.75 33.21 16.46
N ALA A 31 -29.86 32.76 15.21
CA ALA A 31 -29.10 31.61 14.71
C ALA A 31 -27.57 31.82 14.76
N GLN A 32 -27.09 33.02 14.41
CA GLN A 32 -25.66 33.35 14.52
C GLN A 32 -25.17 33.38 15.96
N VAL A 33 -25.95 33.95 16.89
CA VAL A 33 -25.60 33.97 18.31
C VAL A 33 -25.55 32.55 18.87
N VAL A 34 -26.52 31.70 18.55
CA VAL A 34 -26.54 30.28 18.95
C VAL A 34 -25.32 29.53 18.40
N LEU A 35 -24.98 29.74 17.12
CA LEU A 35 -23.80 29.10 16.51
C LEU A 35 -22.49 29.54 17.19
N CYS A 36 -22.32 30.83 17.47
CA CYS A 36 -21.15 31.36 18.18
C CYS A 36 -21.04 30.80 19.61
N LEU A 37 -22.15 30.65 20.33
CA LEU A 37 -22.18 30.02 21.65
C LEU A 37 -21.79 28.54 21.57
N CYS A 38 -22.30 27.80 20.59
CA CYS A 38 -21.93 26.40 20.37
C CYS A 38 -20.44 26.24 20.08
N ILE A 39 -19.87 27.07 19.20
CA ILE A 39 -18.43 27.05 18.89
C ILE A 39 -17.60 27.39 20.14
N SER A 40 -18.02 28.39 20.91
CA SER A 40 -17.33 28.81 22.13
C SER A 40 -17.36 27.73 23.22
N LEU A 41 -18.50 27.04 23.38
CA LEU A 41 -18.63 25.91 24.30
C LEU A 41 -17.77 24.72 23.87
N LEU A 42 -17.73 24.40 22.57
CA LEU A 42 -16.85 23.35 22.04
C LEU A 42 -15.38 23.68 22.29
N LEU A 43 -14.97 24.92 22.03
CA LEU A 43 -13.60 25.38 22.28
C LEU A 43 -13.24 25.36 23.76
N ALA A 44 -14.14 25.82 24.64
CA ALA A 44 -13.94 25.78 26.08
C ALA A 44 -13.83 24.35 26.61
N SER A 45 -14.68 23.44 26.11
CA SER A 45 -14.60 22.00 26.46
C SER A 45 -13.28 21.39 26.00
N PHE A 46 -12.81 21.77 24.80
CA PHE A 46 -11.54 21.30 24.24
C PHE A 46 -10.35 21.81 25.06
N ILE A 47 -10.35 23.10 25.45
CA ILE A 47 -9.32 23.68 26.31
C ILE A 47 -9.32 23.00 27.68
N ALA A 48 -10.50 22.78 28.30
CA ALA A 48 -10.59 22.09 29.58
C ALA A 48 -10.08 20.64 29.50
N ALA A 49 -10.45 19.90 28.45
CA ALA A 49 -9.94 18.55 28.19
C ALA A 49 -8.42 18.55 27.95
N PHE A 50 -7.91 19.55 27.23
CA PHE A 50 -6.47 19.70 26.98
C PHE A 50 -5.70 20.02 28.27
N VAL A 51 -6.17 20.96 29.07
CA VAL A 51 -5.54 21.33 30.36
C VAL A 51 -5.57 20.16 31.34
N THR A 52 -6.67 19.44 31.43
CA THR A 52 -6.76 18.24 32.29
C THR A 52 -5.85 17.11 31.80
N ALA A 53 -5.72 16.92 30.49
CA ALA A 53 -4.76 15.99 29.89
C ALA A 53 -3.30 16.40 30.16
N CYS A 54 -2.98 17.71 30.10
CA CYS A 54 -1.68 18.25 30.44
C CYS A 54 -1.35 18.11 31.93
N LYS A 55 -2.32 18.36 32.83
CA LYS A 55 -2.12 18.28 34.29
C LYS A 55 -1.94 16.85 34.78
N ARG A 56 -2.58 15.86 34.13
CA ARG A 56 -2.33 14.42 34.37
C ARG A 56 -0.94 13.95 33.93
N ARG A 57 -0.16 14.78 33.24
CA ARG A 57 1.20 14.47 32.78
C ARG A 57 2.27 14.70 33.86
N ASN A 58 1.88 14.91 35.12
CA ASN A 58 2.81 15.00 36.25
C ASN A 58 3.43 13.63 36.57
N LYS A 59 4.59 13.42 35.94
CA LYS A 59 5.79 12.70 36.39
C LYS A 59 5.59 11.71 37.55
N SER A 60 4.90 10.60 37.31
CA SER A 60 5.33 9.36 37.93
C SER A 60 6.70 9.04 37.35
N SER A 61 7.75 9.13 38.17
CA SER A 61 9.09 8.68 37.81
C SER A 61 9.05 7.16 37.72
N LEU A 62 8.62 6.63 36.58
CA LEU A 62 8.74 5.22 36.25
C LEU A 62 10.21 4.83 36.33
N THR A 63 10.49 3.84 37.17
CA THR A 63 11.82 3.28 37.28
C THR A 63 12.09 2.40 36.05
N LEU A 64 13.37 2.12 35.78
CA LEU A 64 13.73 1.18 34.72
C LEU A 64 13.19 -0.23 35.00
N ALA A 65 13.05 -0.60 36.28
CA ALA A 65 12.49 -1.88 36.70
C ALA A 65 11.03 -2.03 36.24
N ASP A 66 10.23 -0.97 36.32
CA ASP A 66 8.83 -0.97 35.88
C ASP A 66 8.68 -1.20 34.37
N LEU A 67 9.68 -0.75 33.59
CA LEU A 67 9.70 -0.90 32.14
C LEU A 67 10.26 -2.26 31.69
N SER A 68 10.93 -2.99 32.59
CA SER A 68 11.64 -4.23 32.28
C SER A 68 10.78 -5.28 31.56
N PRO A 69 9.53 -5.57 31.97
CA PRO A 69 8.70 -6.58 31.29
C PRO A 69 8.38 -6.20 29.84
N TYR A 70 8.07 -4.91 29.61
CA TYR A 70 7.81 -4.41 28.25
C TYR A 70 9.08 -4.49 27.40
N MET A 71 10.22 -4.05 27.92
CA MET A 71 11.48 -4.05 27.17
C MET A 71 11.93 -5.47 26.84
N ARG A 72 11.67 -6.45 27.72
CA ARG A 72 11.90 -7.87 27.46
C ARG A 72 11.02 -8.40 26.34
N ALA A 73 9.72 -8.12 26.39
CA ALA A 73 8.80 -8.49 25.32
C ALA A 73 9.24 -7.86 23.99
N LEU A 74 9.57 -6.57 23.98
CA LEU A 74 10.04 -5.86 22.78
C LEU A 74 11.35 -6.46 22.25
N MET A 75 12.27 -6.84 23.15
CA MET A 75 13.53 -7.51 22.78
C MET A 75 13.31 -8.84 22.08
N PHE A 76 12.20 -9.55 22.30
CA PHE A 76 11.94 -10.81 21.61
C PHE A 76 11.68 -10.60 20.12
N PHE A 77 10.93 -9.55 19.77
CA PHE A 77 10.59 -9.25 18.39
C PHE A 77 11.67 -8.41 17.69
N ILE A 78 12.25 -7.43 18.41
CA ILE A 78 13.19 -6.43 17.88
C ILE A 78 14.51 -6.48 18.65
N ALA A 79 15.63 -6.54 17.93
CA ALA A 79 16.96 -6.38 18.50
C ALA A 79 17.49 -4.95 18.24
N PRO A 80 17.82 -4.16 19.27
CA PRO A 80 18.52 -2.90 19.05
C PRO A 80 19.95 -3.18 18.58
N THR A 81 20.40 -2.49 17.55
CA THR A 81 21.78 -2.62 17.03
C THR A 81 22.77 -1.73 17.78
N ARG A 82 22.25 -0.77 18.56
CA ARG A 82 23.01 0.16 19.39
C ARG A 82 22.67 -0.06 20.86
N VAL A 83 23.55 0.40 21.75
CA VAL A 83 23.37 0.29 23.21
C VAL A 83 22.05 0.94 23.69
N ALA A 84 21.62 2.02 23.04
CA ALA A 84 20.42 2.76 23.41
C ALA A 84 19.24 2.47 22.46
N TRP A 85 18.08 2.20 23.06
CA TRP A 85 16.82 2.08 22.35
C TRP A 85 16.38 3.43 21.75
N PRO A 86 15.75 3.43 20.56
CA PRO A 86 15.12 4.63 20.03
C PRO A 86 14.03 5.17 20.98
N ALA A 87 13.98 6.50 21.13
CA ALA A 87 13.17 7.15 22.15
C ALA A 87 11.67 6.87 22.04
N HIS A 88 11.14 6.62 20.84
CA HIS A 88 9.71 6.30 20.66
C HIS A 88 9.33 4.93 21.25
N TYR A 89 10.21 3.91 21.20
CA TYR A 89 9.95 2.62 21.85
C TYR A 89 9.90 2.75 23.37
N VAL A 90 10.81 3.54 23.96
CA VAL A 90 10.80 3.81 25.41
C VAL A 90 9.55 4.60 25.81
N ARG A 91 9.10 5.55 24.98
CA ARG A 91 7.84 6.27 25.21
C ARG A 91 6.63 5.35 25.10
N ALA A 92 6.61 4.43 24.13
CA ALA A 92 5.56 3.42 24.00
C ALA A 92 5.55 2.48 25.21
N ALA A 93 6.72 2.07 25.70
CA ALA A 93 6.89 1.28 26.94
C ALA A 93 6.22 1.95 28.14
N ARG A 94 6.58 3.22 28.35
CA ARG A 94 6.01 4.03 29.45
C ARG A 94 4.51 4.17 29.30
N LYS A 95 4.02 4.49 28.09
CA LYS A 95 2.59 4.63 27.83
C LYS A 95 1.83 3.33 28.15
N ALA A 96 2.33 2.19 27.68
CA ALA A 96 1.72 0.89 27.88
C ALA A 96 1.74 0.44 29.36
N THR A 97 2.80 0.80 30.08
CA THR A 97 2.94 0.54 31.53
C THR A 97 1.95 1.40 32.33
N ILE A 98 1.85 2.69 32.01
CA ILE A 98 0.91 3.63 32.67
C ILE A 98 -0.54 3.24 32.38
N SER A 99 -0.86 2.87 31.14
CA SER A 99 -2.22 2.48 30.74
C SER A 99 -2.62 1.10 31.24
N ARG A 100 -1.67 0.28 31.69
CA ARG A 100 -1.87 -1.15 32.04
C ARG A 100 -2.52 -1.97 30.92
N SER A 101 -2.44 -1.52 29.66
CA SER A 101 -3.22 -2.10 28.56
C SER A 101 -2.67 -3.42 28.02
N LYS A 102 -1.54 -3.92 28.53
CA LYS A 102 -0.80 -5.09 28.02
C LYS A 102 -0.67 -5.13 26.48
N GLN A 103 -0.63 -3.95 25.87
CA GLN A 103 -0.58 -3.77 24.42
C GLN A 103 0.61 -2.89 24.06
N ILE A 104 1.40 -3.38 23.11
CA ILE A 104 2.58 -2.72 22.57
C ILE A 104 2.21 -2.24 21.18
N VAL A 105 1.92 -0.94 21.07
CA VAL A 105 1.61 -0.32 19.78
C VAL A 105 2.90 0.22 19.17
N ILE A 106 3.26 -0.31 18.00
CA ILE A 106 4.43 0.09 17.22
C ILE A 106 3.95 0.88 16.01
N ASP A 107 4.47 2.10 15.84
CA ASP A 107 4.20 2.88 14.65
C ASP A 107 4.96 2.31 13.43
N LEU A 108 4.26 2.10 12.32
CA LEU A 108 4.81 1.51 11.11
C LEU A 108 5.96 2.33 10.53
N ASN A 109 5.83 3.66 10.52
CA ASN A 109 6.86 4.55 9.96
C ASN A 109 8.11 4.55 10.83
N ASP A 110 7.94 4.57 12.16
CA ASP A 110 9.05 4.44 13.11
C ASP A 110 9.76 3.08 12.96
N LEU A 111 9.00 1.97 12.84
CA LEU A 111 9.55 0.63 12.64
C LEU A 111 10.39 0.54 11.36
N PHE A 112 9.81 0.93 10.22
CA PHE A 112 10.52 0.92 8.94
C PHE A 112 11.71 1.86 8.94
N GLY A 113 11.53 3.09 9.43
CA GLY A 113 12.60 4.08 9.49
C GLY A 113 13.78 3.63 10.32
N ASP A 114 13.54 3.01 11.47
CA ASP A 114 14.60 2.55 12.36
C ASP A 114 15.28 1.26 11.88
N ILE A 115 14.56 0.36 11.20
CA ILE A 115 15.18 -0.80 10.53
C ILE A 115 16.07 -0.31 9.37
N CYS A 116 15.56 0.57 8.51
CA CYS A 116 16.34 1.11 7.38
C CYS A 116 17.59 1.87 7.85
N ALA A 117 17.45 2.69 8.89
CA ALA A 117 18.57 3.39 9.54
C ALA A 117 19.51 2.44 10.32
N GLY A 118 19.12 1.18 10.50
CA GLY A 118 19.86 0.17 11.27
C GLY A 118 20.05 0.55 12.72
N LYS A 119 19.03 1.14 13.34
CA LYS A 119 18.95 1.33 14.80
C LYS A 119 18.40 0.08 15.50
N ILE A 120 17.61 -0.69 14.76
CA ILE A 120 17.02 -1.95 15.19
C ILE A 120 17.04 -2.96 14.06
N GLU A 121 16.89 -4.24 14.39
CA GLU A 121 16.72 -5.35 13.48
C GLU A 121 15.58 -6.25 13.97
N LEU A 122 14.88 -6.90 13.04
CA LEU A 122 13.90 -7.93 13.39
C LEU A 122 14.65 -9.20 13.76
N ARG A 123 14.30 -9.83 14.89
CA ARG A 123 14.94 -11.08 15.32
C ARG A 123 14.52 -12.25 14.45
N GLN A 124 13.20 -12.45 14.37
CA GLN A 124 12.60 -13.52 13.61
C GLN A 124 11.60 -12.90 12.63
N PRO A 125 11.88 -12.96 11.33
CA PRO A 125 10.99 -12.40 10.33
C PRO A 125 9.67 -13.18 10.22
N ASP A 126 9.62 -14.41 10.73
CA ASP A 126 8.39 -15.20 10.81
C ASP A 126 7.36 -14.59 11.77
N ASP A 127 7.81 -13.89 12.82
CA ASP A 127 6.94 -13.17 13.76
C ASP A 127 6.13 -12.06 13.07
N LEU A 128 6.55 -11.61 11.88
CA LEU A 128 5.78 -10.64 11.09
C LEU A 128 4.40 -11.20 10.72
N VAL A 129 4.25 -12.51 10.53
CA VAL A 129 2.94 -13.12 10.21
C VAL A 129 1.96 -12.87 11.35
N ASP A 130 2.37 -13.21 12.57
CA ASP A 130 1.53 -13.04 13.76
C ASP A 130 1.35 -11.56 14.10
N LEU A 131 2.36 -10.73 13.85
CA LEU A 131 2.27 -9.28 14.02
C LEU A 131 1.19 -8.68 13.10
N LEU A 132 1.21 -9.06 11.82
CA LEU A 132 0.27 -8.57 10.80
C LEU A 132 -1.16 -9.05 11.07
N ARG A 133 -1.33 -10.26 11.60
CA ARG A 133 -2.62 -10.76 12.11
C ARG A 133 -3.07 -10.08 13.41
N GLY A 134 -2.17 -9.35 14.07
CA GLY A 134 -2.39 -8.79 15.40
C GLY A 134 -2.48 -9.88 16.49
N GLU A 135 -1.87 -11.04 16.25
CA GLU A 135 -1.87 -12.21 17.12
C GLU A 135 -0.55 -12.37 17.89
N LEU A 136 0.51 -11.63 17.50
CA LEU A 136 1.82 -11.70 18.16
C LEU A 136 1.71 -11.33 19.64
N ARG A 137 2.07 -12.28 20.50
CA ARG A 137 2.11 -12.14 21.96
C ARG A 137 3.44 -12.63 22.51
N VAL A 138 4.05 -11.83 23.38
CA VAL A 138 5.28 -12.19 24.11
C VAL A 138 5.12 -11.81 25.57
N ASP A 139 5.35 -12.74 26.49
CA ASP A 139 5.19 -12.53 27.94
C ASP A 139 3.83 -11.90 28.33
N GLY A 140 2.77 -12.28 27.60
CA GLY A 140 1.41 -11.76 27.79
C GLY A 140 1.17 -10.34 27.23
N TRP A 141 2.15 -9.71 26.58
CA TRP A 141 2.01 -8.45 25.86
C TRP A 141 1.61 -8.70 24.41
N ARG A 142 0.54 -8.06 23.95
CA ARG A 142 0.09 -8.13 22.55
C ARG A 142 0.74 -7.02 21.72
N PHE A 143 1.34 -7.37 20.60
CA PHE A 143 1.91 -6.40 19.66
C PHE A 143 0.87 -5.98 18.63
N LEU A 144 0.80 -4.68 18.35
CA LEU A 144 -0.08 -4.10 17.36
C LEU A 144 0.71 -3.12 16.50
N VAL A 145 0.51 -3.18 15.20
CA VAL A 145 1.05 -2.19 14.26
C VAL A 145 0.03 -1.07 14.11
N GLN A 146 0.47 0.16 14.35
CA GLN A 146 -0.29 1.35 14.07
C GLN A 146 0.22 2.00 12.79
N VAL A 147 -0.70 2.42 11.93
CA VAL A 147 -0.37 3.23 10.75
C VAL A 147 -0.74 4.67 11.07
N ASP A 148 0.22 5.59 10.94
CA ASP A 148 -0.05 7.01 11.12
C ASP A 148 -0.85 7.61 9.95
N SER A 149 -1.46 8.76 10.21
CA SER A 149 -2.21 9.49 9.18
C SER A 149 -1.32 10.02 8.05
N VAL A 150 0.00 10.11 8.26
CA VAL A 150 0.96 10.54 7.24
C VAL A 150 1.12 9.44 6.18
N HIS A 151 1.24 8.19 6.62
CA HIS A 151 1.37 7.02 5.77
C HIS A 151 0.06 6.78 5.00
N CYS A 152 -1.10 6.87 5.65
CA CYS A 152 -2.38 6.77 4.95
C CYS A 152 -2.50 7.81 3.83
N ARG A 153 -2.12 9.08 4.09
CA ARG A 153 -2.10 10.13 3.07
C ARG A 153 -1.08 9.87 1.97
N HIS A 154 0.06 9.27 2.30
CA HIS A 154 1.06 8.89 1.32
C HIS A 154 0.53 7.82 0.37
N VAL A 155 -0.08 6.76 0.91
CA VAL A 155 -0.74 5.69 0.13
C VAL A 155 -1.83 6.29 -0.76
N GLN A 156 -2.72 7.13 -0.20
CA GLN A 156 -3.75 7.83 -0.97
C GLN A 156 -3.17 8.62 -2.14
N ARG A 157 -2.19 9.50 -1.88
CA ARG A 157 -1.55 10.32 -2.92
C ARG A 157 -0.92 9.47 -4.01
N TRP A 158 -0.26 8.37 -3.64
CA TRP A 158 0.33 7.45 -4.59
C TRP A 158 -0.73 6.80 -5.49
N LEU A 159 -1.84 6.31 -4.91
CA LEU A 159 -2.94 5.70 -5.67
C LEU A 159 -3.55 6.68 -6.68
N PHE A 160 -3.77 7.93 -6.27
CA PHE A 160 -4.28 8.99 -7.16
C PHE A 160 -3.25 9.45 -8.19
N ALA A 161 -1.96 9.51 -7.85
CA ALA A 161 -0.92 9.89 -8.81
C ALA A 161 -0.81 8.88 -9.94
N GLU A 162 -0.94 7.58 -9.64
CA GLU A 162 -0.84 6.52 -10.65
C GLU A 162 -2.05 6.53 -11.61
N SER A 163 -3.24 6.94 -11.14
CA SER A 163 -4.40 7.14 -12.02
C SER A 163 -4.28 8.35 -12.95
N VAL A 164 -3.41 9.32 -12.64
CA VAL A 164 -3.23 10.54 -13.46
C VAL A 164 -2.11 10.37 -14.51
N LYS A 165 -1.09 9.54 -14.26
CA LYS A 165 -0.01 9.25 -15.24
C LYS A 165 -0.48 8.57 -16.53
N VAL A 166 -1.74 8.16 -16.57
CA VAL A 166 -2.46 7.50 -17.67
C VAL A 166 -2.31 8.19 -19.04
N GLN A 167 -1.89 9.46 -19.10
CA GLN A 167 -1.87 10.23 -20.35
C GLN A 167 -0.51 10.36 -21.08
N ARG A 168 0.62 9.89 -20.53
CA ARG A 168 1.95 10.32 -21.06
C ARG A 168 2.99 9.23 -21.37
N ILE A 169 2.65 7.94 -21.40
CA ILE A 169 3.67 6.90 -21.58
C ILE A 169 3.74 6.41 -23.04
N ASP A 170 4.85 6.76 -23.70
CA ASP A 170 5.27 6.24 -24.99
C ASP A 170 5.60 4.73 -24.92
N ALA A 171 5.19 3.99 -25.95
CA ALA A 171 5.12 2.54 -26.03
C ALA A 171 6.48 1.78 -26.06
N GLY A 172 7.59 2.40 -25.69
CA GLY A 172 8.97 1.99 -26.05
C GLY A 172 9.74 1.10 -25.07
N ALA A 173 9.23 0.80 -23.87
CA ALA A 173 9.95 -0.06 -22.93
C ALA A 173 9.83 -1.55 -23.33
N ALA A 174 10.82 -2.05 -24.07
CA ALA A 174 10.93 -3.47 -24.40
C ALA A 174 11.34 -4.28 -23.14
N LEU A 175 10.47 -5.18 -22.69
CA LEU A 175 10.80 -6.18 -21.66
C LEU A 175 11.80 -7.18 -22.25
N ARG A 176 12.97 -7.30 -21.64
CA ARG A 176 14.06 -8.18 -22.10
C ARG A 176 13.71 -9.65 -21.79
N PRO A 177 13.62 -10.54 -22.79
CA PRO A 177 13.37 -11.96 -22.55
C PRO A 177 14.69 -12.66 -22.22
N GLU A 178 14.93 -12.94 -20.94
CA GLU A 178 16.01 -13.85 -20.51
C GLU A 178 15.37 -15.04 -19.80
N GLN A 179 15.02 -16.10 -20.55
CA GLN A 179 15.19 -17.52 -20.19
C GLN A 179 14.45 -18.47 -21.18
N PRO A 180 14.97 -19.71 -21.42
CA PRO A 180 14.69 -20.40 -22.68
C PRO A 180 13.48 -21.36 -22.73
N HIS A 181 12.81 -21.71 -21.63
CA HIS A 181 11.87 -22.85 -21.68
C HIS A 181 10.45 -22.58 -21.23
N VAL A 182 10.23 -21.59 -20.38
CA VAL A 182 8.88 -21.21 -19.93
C VAL A 182 8.86 -19.70 -19.73
N TRP A 183 8.00 -19.01 -20.48
CA TRP A 183 7.89 -17.57 -20.37
C TRP A 183 6.83 -17.20 -19.32
N THR A 184 7.26 -16.44 -18.31
CA THR A 184 6.41 -15.95 -17.22
C THR A 184 6.26 -14.43 -17.31
N LEU A 185 5.03 -13.94 -17.48
CA LEU A 185 4.70 -12.52 -17.40
C LEU A 185 4.34 -12.14 -15.97
N GLN A 186 5.07 -11.18 -15.43
CA GLN A 186 4.82 -10.60 -14.12
C GLN A 186 3.94 -9.35 -14.29
N LEU A 187 2.69 -9.39 -13.81
CA LEU A 187 1.75 -8.27 -14.01
C LEU A 187 1.78 -7.23 -12.88
N ASP A 188 2.44 -7.52 -11.75
CA ASP A 188 2.49 -6.59 -10.61
C ASP A 188 3.08 -5.23 -10.97
N SER A 189 4.05 -5.21 -11.88
CA SER A 189 4.69 -4.00 -12.39
C SER A 189 3.94 -3.33 -13.55
N VAL A 190 2.87 -3.95 -14.07
CA VAL A 190 2.12 -3.45 -15.22
C VAL A 190 0.93 -2.65 -14.69
N PRO A 191 0.86 -1.33 -14.90
CA PRO A 191 -0.28 -0.53 -14.42
C PRO A 191 -1.62 -1.05 -14.96
N PRO A 192 -2.74 -0.93 -14.21
CA PRO A 192 -4.01 -1.55 -14.58
C PRO A 192 -4.52 -1.14 -15.97
N TYR A 193 -4.30 0.12 -16.36
CA TYR A 193 -4.72 0.66 -17.65
C TYR A 193 -3.89 0.16 -18.84
N LEU A 194 -2.66 -0.34 -18.60
CA LEU A 194 -1.82 -0.96 -19.63
C LEU A 194 -1.97 -2.48 -19.68
N LEU A 195 -2.71 -3.07 -18.75
CA LEU A 195 -2.77 -4.51 -18.58
C LEU A 195 -3.23 -5.23 -19.84
N GLU A 196 -4.32 -4.77 -20.45
CA GLU A 196 -4.85 -5.38 -21.68
C GLU A 196 -3.86 -5.25 -22.85
N SER A 197 -3.31 -4.05 -23.08
CA SER A 197 -2.34 -3.81 -24.16
C SER A 197 -1.06 -4.63 -23.97
N CYS A 198 -0.60 -4.77 -22.72
CA CYS A 198 0.54 -5.61 -22.36
C CYS A 198 0.25 -7.09 -22.67
N LEU A 199 -0.94 -7.59 -22.32
CA LEU A 199 -1.35 -8.95 -22.62
C LEU A 199 -1.47 -9.19 -24.12
N VAL A 200 -2.13 -8.29 -24.87
CA VAL A 200 -2.22 -8.39 -26.34
C VAL A 200 -0.83 -8.49 -26.98
N ARG A 201 0.08 -7.59 -26.59
CA ARG A 201 1.45 -7.55 -27.11
C ARG A 201 2.23 -8.83 -26.84
N ASN A 202 2.18 -9.35 -25.61
CA ASN A 202 3.04 -10.46 -25.22
C ASN A 202 2.45 -11.84 -25.52
N LEU A 203 1.12 -11.99 -25.54
CA LEU A 203 0.48 -13.28 -25.75
C LEU A 203 0.55 -13.73 -27.22
N SER A 204 0.67 -12.82 -28.18
CA SER A 204 0.60 -13.15 -29.62
C SER A 204 1.71 -14.07 -30.14
N PHE A 205 2.85 -14.19 -29.42
CA PHE A 205 4.06 -14.81 -29.96
C PHE A 205 4.43 -16.17 -29.34
N ARG A 206 3.62 -16.71 -28.42
CA ARG A 206 4.04 -17.84 -27.57
C ARG A 206 2.99 -18.94 -27.51
N TYR A 207 3.40 -20.20 -27.65
CA TYR A 207 2.50 -21.34 -27.49
C TYR A 207 2.04 -21.54 -26.05
N ALA A 208 2.98 -21.57 -25.10
CA ALA A 208 2.71 -21.67 -23.67
C ALA A 208 3.26 -20.45 -22.91
N CYS A 209 2.51 -19.94 -21.94
CA CYS A 209 2.97 -18.88 -21.05
C CYS A 209 2.28 -18.91 -19.69
N PHE A 210 3.00 -18.48 -18.66
CA PHE A 210 2.46 -18.26 -17.32
C PHE A 210 2.23 -16.77 -17.10
N LEU A 211 1.09 -16.41 -16.55
CA LEU A 211 0.80 -15.05 -16.08
C LEU A 211 0.77 -15.10 -14.56
N GLU A 212 1.64 -14.34 -13.92
CA GLU A 212 1.65 -14.23 -12.48
C GLU A 212 1.32 -12.83 -12.00
N PHE A 213 0.53 -12.75 -10.95
CA PHE A 213 0.12 -11.49 -10.35
C PHE A 213 -0.32 -11.67 -8.91
N THR A 214 -0.19 -10.60 -8.14
CA THR A 214 -0.60 -10.51 -6.74
C THR A 214 -1.94 -9.81 -6.66
N THR A 215 -2.79 -10.24 -5.73
CA THR A 215 -4.06 -9.60 -5.39
C THR A 215 -4.16 -9.41 -3.89
N VAL A 216 -4.90 -8.40 -3.44
CA VAL A 216 -5.33 -8.31 -2.04
C VAL A 216 -6.41 -9.35 -1.78
N SER A 217 -6.41 -9.99 -0.62
CA SER A 217 -7.45 -10.96 -0.27
C SER A 217 -8.84 -10.30 -0.28
N MET A 218 -9.84 -11.00 -0.82
CA MET A 218 -11.22 -10.51 -0.94
C MET A 218 -11.88 -10.21 0.42
N ASN A 219 -11.34 -10.75 1.51
CA ASN A 219 -11.85 -10.53 2.86
C ASN A 219 -11.44 -9.17 3.45
N LEU A 220 -10.54 -8.44 2.79
CA LEU A 220 -10.07 -7.15 3.30
C LEU A 220 -10.94 -6.01 2.77
N THR A 221 -11.52 -5.24 3.69
CA THR A 221 -12.23 -4.03 3.32
C THR A 221 -11.23 -2.96 2.84
N PRO A 222 -11.52 -2.25 1.73
CA PRO A 222 -10.68 -1.15 1.28
C PRO A 222 -10.47 -0.13 2.39
N TRP A 223 -9.24 0.39 2.51
CA TRP A 223 -8.82 1.34 3.56
C TRP A 223 -8.82 0.83 5.00
N SER A 224 -9.12 -0.45 5.23
CA SER A 224 -8.82 -1.05 6.54
C SER A 224 -7.32 -1.01 6.84
N LEU A 225 -6.97 -1.12 8.12
CA LEU A 225 -5.58 -1.25 8.55
C LEU A 225 -4.88 -2.39 7.79
N ALA A 226 -5.53 -3.55 7.69
CA ALA A 226 -5.02 -4.70 6.95
C ALA A 226 -4.76 -4.38 5.47
N TRP A 227 -5.71 -3.72 4.80
CA TRP A 227 -5.55 -3.30 3.41
C TRP A 227 -4.38 -2.31 3.23
N ILE A 228 -4.23 -1.36 4.15
CA ILE A 228 -3.13 -0.39 4.12
C ILE A 228 -1.78 -1.09 4.36
N LEU A 229 -1.69 -2.03 5.30
CA LEU A 229 -0.48 -2.82 5.54
C LEU A 229 -0.12 -3.67 4.30
N SER A 230 -1.11 -4.18 3.58
CA SER A 230 -0.92 -4.89 2.30
C SER A 230 -0.38 -3.99 1.18
N SER A 231 -0.58 -2.68 1.25
CA SER A 231 -0.04 -1.73 0.27
C SER A 231 1.46 -1.48 0.41
N VAL A 232 2.03 -1.77 1.58
CA VAL A 232 3.40 -1.40 1.93
C VAL A 232 4.41 -1.87 0.87
N PRO A 233 4.48 -3.15 0.44
CA PRO A 233 5.48 -3.62 -0.54
C PRO A 233 5.43 -2.91 -1.90
N PHE A 234 4.25 -2.41 -2.26
CA PHE A 234 3.97 -1.83 -3.58
C PHE A 234 4.16 -0.32 -3.58
N CYS A 235 4.08 0.34 -2.42
CA CYS A 235 4.27 1.78 -2.31
C CYS A 235 5.66 2.24 -2.79
N PRO A 236 5.79 3.50 -3.25
CA PRO A 236 7.09 4.13 -3.44
C PRO A 236 7.79 4.20 -2.07
N HIS A 237 8.99 3.63 -1.95
CA HIS A 237 9.79 3.77 -0.73
C HIS A 237 10.85 4.85 -0.88
N ARG A 238 11.34 5.32 0.27
CA ARG A 238 12.30 6.43 0.35
C ARG A 238 13.57 6.16 -0.45
N HIS A 239 14.02 4.90 -0.49
CA HIS A 239 15.24 4.52 -1.17
C HIS A 239 14.97 3.67 -2.45
N LYS A 240 13.71 3.35 -2.75
CA LYS A 240 13.28 2.47 -3.86
C LYS A 240 13.63 2.99 -5.25
N SER A 241 13.65 4.32 -5.44
CA SER A 241 13.86 4.93 -6.77
C SER A 241 15.21 4.56 -7.40
N ARG A 242 16.18 4.12 -6.60
CA ARG A 242 17.51 3.72 -7.08
C ARG A 242 17.63 2.23 -7.33
N CYS A 243 16.91 1.38 -6.59
CA CYS A 243 17.23 -0.05 -6.49
C CYS A 243 16.28 -1.01 -7.22
N MET A 244 15.10 -0.56 -7.66
CA MET A 244 14.17 -1.40 -8.42
C MET A 244 14.16 -1.05 -9.90
N LEU A 245 14.24 -2.08 -10.74
CA LEU A 245 14.17 -1.96 -12.20
C LEU A 245 12.75 -1.62 -12.68
N SER A 246 11.74 -2.02 -11.91
CA SER A 246 10.33 -1.71 -12.17
C SER A 246 9.81 -0.70 -11.14
N GLY A 247 9.13 0.33 -11.64
CA GLY A 247 8.46 1.30 -10.78
C GLY A 247 7.38 0.66 -9.90
N PRO A 248 7.01 1.31 -8.78
CA PRO A 248 5.87 0.90 -7.98
C PRO A 248 4.60 0.94 -8.85
N SER A 249 3.80 -0.10 -8.79
CA SER A 249 2.52 -0.20 -9.50
C SER A 249 1.42 -0.54 -8.51
N THR A 250 0.24 0.02 -8.74
CA THR A 250 -0.93 -0.17 -7.90
C THR A 250 -1.71 -1.44 -8.24
N THR A 251 -1.31 -2.15 -9.31
CA THR A 251 -1.99 -3.35 -9.80
C THR A 251 -2.27 -4.38 -8.73
N PRO A 252 -1.33 -4.72 -7.83
CA PRO A 252 -1.61 -5.68 -6.76
C PRO A 252 -2.78 -5.32 -5.83
N LEU A 253 -3.11 -4.03 -5.73
CA LEU A 253 -4.16 -3.52 -4.83
C LEU A 253 -5.55 -3.48 -5.43
N PHE A 254 -5.63 -3.47 -6.76
CA PHE A 254 -6.89 -3.36 -7.49
C PHE A 254 -7.17 -4.58 -8.38
N ALA A 255 -6.15 -5.39 -8.66
CA ALA A 255 -6.32 -6.64 -9.36
C ALA A 255 -7.13 -7.61 -8.47
N THR A 256 -8.14 -8.22 -9.09
CA THR A 256 -8.80 -9.41 -8.57
C THR A 256 -8.57 -10.52 -9.57
N LEU A 257 -8.58 -11.78 -9.12
CA LEU A 257 -8.45 -12.92 -10.02
C LEU A 257 -9.48 -12.85 -11.15
N HIS A 258 -10.74 -12.55 -10.82
CA HIS A 258 -11.82 -12.46 -11.79
C HIS A 258 -11.60 -11.34 -12.82
N ALA A 259 -11.29 -10.12 -12.37
CA ALA A 259 -11.05 -8.99 -13.28
C ALA A 259 -9.84 -9.23 -14.21
N THR A 260 -8.78 -9.85 -13.70
CA THR A 260 -7.61 -10.19 -14.51
C THR A 260 -7.94 -11.25 -15.57
N LEU A 261 -8.74 -12.27 -15.22
CA LEU A 261 -9.20 -13.28 -16.18
C LEU A 261 -10.13 -12.69 -17.25
N GLU A 262 -10.98 -11.72 -16.90
CA GLU A 262 -11.79 -11.00 -17.89
C GLU A 262 -10.93 -10.17 -18.85
N VAL A 263 -9.95 -9.43 -18.33
CA VAL A 263 -9.02 -8.65 -19.15
C VAL A 263 -8.25 -9.58 -20.09
N LEU A 264 -7.82 -10.73 -19.60
CA LEU A 264 -7.18 -11.77 -20.39
C LEU A 264 -8.10 -12.29 -21.51
N ALA A 265 -9.35 -12.61 -21.21
CA ALA A 265 -10.31 -13.07 -22.20
C ALA A 265 -10.53 -12.03 -23.31
N ARG A 266 -10.66 -10.74 -22.94
CA ARG A 266 -10.75 -9.63 -23.90
C ARG A 266 -9.49 -9.48 -24.76
N ALA A 267 -8.31 -9.57 -24.15
CA ALA A 267 -7.04 -9.52 -24.87
C ALA A 267 -6.92 -10.67 -25.90
N ASN A 268 -7.30 -11.89 -25.51
CA ASN A 268 -7.28 -13.06 -26.38
C ASN A 268 -8.29 -12.96 -27.54
N ALA A 269 -9.47 -12.39 -27.28
CA ALA A 269 -10.45 -12.09 -28.33
C ALA A 269 -9.92 -11.07 -29.34
N LYS A 270 -9.23 -10.01 -28.87
CA LYS A 270 -8.57 -9.02 -29.74
C LYS A 270 -7.49 -9.65 -30.61
N ILE A 271 -6.63 -10.52 -30.05
CA ILE A 271 -5.62 -11.27 -30.81
C ILE A 271 -6.30 -12.14 -31.88
N SER A 272 -7.36 -12.86 -31.52
CA SER A 272 -8.10 -13.70 -32.47
C SER A 272 -8.71 -12.88 -33.62
N ALA A 273 -9.20 -11.66 -33.34
CA ALA A 273 -9.74 -10.76 -34.35
C ALA A 273 -8.66 -10.22 -35.30
N THR A 274 -7.50 -9.82 -34.79
CA THR A 274 -6.40 -9.33 -35.63
C THR A 274 -5.85 -10.41 -36.57
N HIS A 275 -5.74 -11.66 -36.10
CA HIS A 275 -5.36 -12.79 -36.95
C HIS A 275 -6.38 -13.06 -38.07
N LYS A 276 -7.69 -13.01 -37.79
CA LYS A 276 -8.74 -13.18 -38.80
C LYS A 276 -8.69 -12.07 -39.88
N MET A 277 -8.47 -10.82 -39.47
CA MET A 277 -8.35 -9.70 -40.42
C MET A 277 -7.11 -9.84 -41.31
N SER A 278 -5.98 -10.29 -40.75
CA SER A 278 -4.76 -10.54 -41.53
C SER A 278 -4.93 -11.70 -42.52
N ALA A 279 -5.61 -12.78 -42.11
CA ALA A 279 -5.87 -13.93 -42.96
C ALA A 279 -6.77 -13.57 -44.16
N ASN A 280 -7.83 -12.79 -43.94
CA ASN A 280 -8.72 -12.34 -45.01
C ASN A 280 -8.01 -11.43 -46.03
N LYS A 281 -7.04 -10.62 -45.58
CA LYS A 281 -6.26 -9.76 -46.49
C LYS A 281 -5.30 -10.56 -47.37
N MET A 282 -4.66 -11.61 -46.83
CA MET A 282 -3.73 -12.46 -47.60
C MET A 282 -4.45 -13.48 -48.51
N SER A 283 -5.68 -13.89 -48.16
CA SER A 283 -6.47 -14.81 -48.97
C SER A 283 -6.90 -14.25 -50.33
N ALA A 284 -6.83 -12.93 -50.54
CA ALA A 284 -7.09 -12.34 -51.86
C ALA A 284 -5.96 -12.62 -52.86
N ASP A 285 -4.73 -12.84 -52.39
CA ASP A 285 -3.53 -12.88 -53.25
C ASP A 285 -2.86 -14.27 -53.36
N ALA A 286 -3.21 -15.25 -52.51
CA ALA A 286 -2.46 -16.51 -52.42
C ALA A 286 -3.35 -17.76 -52.54
N ARG A 287 -3.39 -18.37 -53.74
CA ARG A 287 -4.15 -19.61 -54.04
C ARG A 287 -3.40 -20.94 -53.80
N THR A 288 -2.18 -20.97 -53.24
CA THR A 288 -1.34 -22.19 -53.33
C THR A 288 -0.52 -22.60 -52.08
N SER A 289 -0.71 -22.03 -50.89
CA SER A 289 0.04 -22.47 -49.69
C SER A 289 -0.83 -23.24 -48.70
N THR A 290 -0.54 -24.54 -48.50
CA THR A 290 -1.28 -25.48 -47.63
C THR A 290 -0.79 -25.51 -46.17
N ASN A 291 0.22 -24.73 -45.80
CA ASN A 291 0.71 -24.68 -44.42
C ASN A 291 -0.04 -23.61 -43.63
N LYS A 292 -1.21 -23.99 -43.08
CA LYS A 292 -1.97 -23.15 -42.15
C LYS A 292 -1.25 -23.14 -40.80
N PRO A 293 -0.66 -22.02 -40.36
CA PRO A 293 -0.11 -21.95 -39.01
C PRO A 293 -1.28 -22.11 -38.02
N ASP A 294 -1.15 -23.04 -37.08
CA ASP A 294 -2.06 -23.21 -35.95
C ASP A 294 -1.95 -21.99 -35.02
N SER A 295 -2.54 -20.87 -35.42
CA SER A 295 -2.73 -19.70 -34.55
C SER A 295 -3.95 -19.95 -33.65
N GLY A 296 -3.87 -21.01 -32.85
CA GLY A 296 -4.93 -21.42 -31.95
C GLY A 296 -5.26 -20.34 -30.92
N THR A 297 -6.55 -20.19 -30.64
CA THR A 297 -7.03 -19.35 -29.54
C THR A 297 -6.44 -19.88 -28.24
N LYS A 298 -5.72 -19.03 -27.50
CA LYS A 298 -5.18 -19.44 -26.20
C LYS A 298 -6.29 -19.78 -25.23
N THR A 299 -6.17 -20.92 -24.58
CA THR A 299 -7.09 -21.36 -23.53
C THR A 299 -6.38 -21.30 -22.18
N VAL A 300 -7.14 -20.99 -21.13
CA VAL A 300 -6.66 -21.07 -19.75
C VAL A 300 -6.57 -22.55 -19.39
N HIS A 301 -5.35 -23.04 -19.21
CA HIS A 301 -5.09 -24.44 -18.87
C HIS A 301 -5.23 -24.69 -17.36
N ALA A 302 -4.65 -23.80 -16.56
CA ALA A 302 -4.67 -23.92 -15.11
C ALA A 302 -4.66 -22.54 -14.44
N VAL A 303 -5.30 -22.45 -13.27
CA VAL A 303 -5.25 -21.27 -12.38
C VAL A 303 -4.85 -21.79 -11.00
N THR A 304 -3.67 -21.41 -10.54
CA THR A 304 -3.09 -21.94 -9.30
C THR A 304 -2.77 -20.80 -8.34
N ASN A 305 -3.18 -20.94 -7.09
CA ASN A 305 -2.70 -20.08 -6.02
C ASN A 305 -1.29 -20.54 -5.61
N ILE A 306 -0.29 -19.68 -5.83
CA ILE A 306 1.13 -19.96 -5.56
C ILE A 306 1.67 -19.14 -4.37
N SER A 307 0.79 -18.63 -3.50
CA SER A 307 1.16 -17.73 -2.40
C SER A 307 2.23 -18.32 -1.46
N ALA A 308 2.08 -19.59 -1.07
CA ALA A 308 3.03 -20.25 -0.17
C ALA A 308 4.41 -20.45 -0.82
N ALA A 309 4.45 -20.89 -2.08
CA ALA A 309 5.68 -21.07 -2.84
C ALA A 309 6.39 -19.73 -3.10
N HIS A 310 5.63 -18.68 -3.44
CA HIS A 310 6.17 -17.35 -3.64
C HIS A 310 6.70 -16.74 -2.34
N ALA A 311 5.98 -16.86 -1.22
CA ALA A 311 6.46 -16.42 0.09
C ALA A 311 7.79 -17.11 0.47
N SER A 312 7.90 -18.42 0.23
CA SER A 312 9.13 -19.18 0.46
C SER A 312 10.29 -18.68 -0.42
N THR A 313 10.00 -18.37 -1.69
CA THR A 313 10.98 -17.79 -2.62
C THR A 313 11.46 -16.42 -2.16
N LEU A 314 10.57 -15.54 -1.68
CA LEU A 314 10.92 -14.22 -1.14
C LEU A 314 11.82 -14.33 0.10
N LEU A 315 11.54 -15.26 1.01
CA LEU A 315 12.37 -15.52 2.19
C LEU A 315 13.76 -16.05 1.79
N ALA A 316 13.82 -16.99 0.86
CA ALA A 316 15.10 -17.51 0.34
C ALA A 316 15.92 -16.41 -0.35
N GLN A 317 15.29 -15.53 -1.12
CA GLN A 317 15.95 -14.37 -1.74
C GLN A 317 16.48 -13.38 -0.69
N ARG A 318 15.70 -13.10 0.36
CA ARG A 318 16.13 -12.27 1.49
C ARG A 318 17.36 -12.86 2.18
N ASP A 319 17.36 -14.17 2.43
CA ASP A 319 18.45 -14.86 3.11
C ASP A 319 19.69 -14.88 2.26
N ARG A 320 19.57 -15.15 0.95
CA ARG A 320 20.67 -15.01 -0.01
C ARG A 320 21.24 -13.59 -0.02
N LEU A 321 20.39 -12.56 -0.01
CA LEU A 321 20.83 -11.16 0.04
C LEU A 321 21.55 -10.80 1.36
N HIS A 322 21.36 -11.58 2.42
CA HIS A 322 22.03 -11.40 3.70
C HIS A 322 23.33 -12.22 3.82
N SER A 323 23.29 -13.49 3.44
CA SER A 323 24.38 -14.47 3.63
C SER A 323 25.45 -14.39 2.54
N ASP A 324 25.07 -14.12 1.29
CA ASP A 324 26.02 -13.95 0.18
C ASP A 324 26.73 -12.60 0.30
N THR A 325 27.99 -12.64 0.74
CA THR A 325 28.80 -11.44 0.98
C THR A 325 29.11 -10.69 -0.32
N SER A 326 29.23 -11.38 -1.46
CA SER A 326 29.50 -10.75 -2.75
C SER A 326 28.27 -10.00 -3.24
N LEU A 327 27.10 -10.65 -3.21
CA LEU A 327 25.82 -10.03 -3.55
C LEU A 327 25.51 -8.84 -2.63
N ARG A 328 25.72 -9.01 -1.31
CA ARG A 328 25.52 -7.95 -0.33
C ARG A 328 26.44 -6.75 -0.58
N THR A 329 27.74 -6.98 -0.75
CA THR A 329 28.73 -5.91 -0.95
C THR A 329 28.46 -5.16 -2.24
N SER A 330 28.20 -5.88 -3.35
CA SER A 330 27.87 -5.25 -4.64
C SER A 330 26.56 -4.45 -4.59
N TYR A 331 25.52 -4.97 -3.94
CA TYR A 331 24.25 -4.27 -3.78
C TYR A 331 24.39 -3.00 -2.92
N ILE A 332 25.11 -3.08 -1.79
CA ILE A 332 25.38 -1.94 -0.91
C ILE A 332 26.23 -0.90 -1.64
N ALA A 333 27.26 -1.31 -2.38
CA ALA A 333 28.10 -0.39 -3.16
C ALA A 333 27.28 0.37 -4.22
N ARG A 334 26.32 -0.32 -4.85
CA ARG A 334 25.49 0.28 -5.91
C ARG A 334 24.35 1.15 -5.40
N TYR A 335 23.69 0.74 -4.31
CA TYR A 335 22.44 1.36 -3.86
C TYR A 335 22.48 1.94 -2.45
N GLY A 336 23.50 1.63 -1.65
CA GLY A 336 23.63 2.03 -0.25
C GLY A 336 23.08 1.01 0.74
N ILE A 337 23.54 1.10 1.99
CA ILE A 337 23.16 0.18 3.08
C ILE A 337 21.67 0.28 3.45
N GLU A 338 21.09 1.47 3.41
CA GLU A 338 19.68 1.71 3.73
C GLU A 338 18.76 1.01 2.71
N CYS A 339 19.09 1.11 1.40
CA CYS A 339 18.40 0.36 0.34
C CYS A 339 18.47 -1.15 0.57
N TRP A 340 19.63 -1.67 1.00
CA TRP A 340 19.79 -3.10 1.26
C TRP A 340 18.90 -3.55 2.43
N ARG A 341 18.86 -2.78 3.53
CA ARG A 341 17.97 -3.07 4.68
C ARG A 341 16.49 -2.98 4.30
N GLU A 342 16.10 -1.93 3.59
CA GLU A 342 14.73 -1.73 3.10
C GLU A 342 14.30 -2.90 2.21
N ARG A 343 15.14 -3.31 1.25
CA ARG A 343 14.82 -4.44 0.36
C ARG A 343 14.60 -5.74 1.12
N ARG A 344 15.45 -6.05 2.11
CA ARG A 344 15.27 -7.24 2.96
C ARG A 344 13.98 -7.18 3.76
N LEU A 345 13.67 -6.02 4.34
CA LEU A 345 12.44 -5.80 5.09
C LEU A 345 11.20 -5.99 4.21
N ILE A 346 11.19 -5.43 3.00
CA ILE A 346 10.06 -5.54 2.07
C ILE A 346 9.84 -6.99 1.63
N MET A 347 10.89 -7.74 1.31
CA MET A 347 10.75 -9.17 0.98
C MET A 347 10.14 -9.96 2.15
N ALA A 348 10.61 -9.72 3.37
CA ALA A 348 10.07 -10.38 4.56
C ALA A 348 8.61 -9.98 4.82
N TRP A 349 8.29 -8.70 4.66
CA TRP A 349 6.94 -8.15 4.86
C TRP A 349 5.94 -8.71 3.85
N GLU A 350 6.31 -8.75 2.57
CA GLU A 350 5.48 -9.32 1.51
C GLU A 350 5.26 -10.82 1.69
N ALA A 351 6.32 -11.58 2.03
CA ALA A 351 6.19 -12.99 2.38
C ALA A 351 5.26 -13.20 3.58
N ALA A 352 5.34 -12.34 4.59
CA ALA A 352 4.49 -12.40 5.77
C ALA A 352 3.03 -12.08 5.43
N LEU A 353 2.75 -11.09 4.57
CA LEU A 353 1.40 -10.77 4.09
C LEU A 353 0.77 -11.95 3.32
N LEU A 354 1.54 -12.63 2.47
CA LEU A 354 1.09 -13.83 1.74
C LEU A 354 0.77 -14.98 2.71
N ARG A 355 1.64 -15.23 3.68
CA ARG A 355 1.42 -16.27 4.71
C ARG A 355 0.29 -15.92 5.67
N ALA A 356 0.08 -14.63 5.94
CA ALA A 356 -1.03 -14.14 6.74
C ALA A 356 -2.38 -14.25 6.02
N GLY A 357 -2.40 -14.50 4.71
CA GLY A 357 -3.61 -14.52 3.88
C GLY A 357 -4.15 -13.12 3.57
N MET A 358 -3.31 -12.09 3.70
CA MET A 358 -3.67 -10.70 3.40
C MET A 358 -3.41 -10.34 1.94
N LEU A 359 -2.44 -11.03 1.33
CA LEU A 359 -2.16 -11.03 -0.10
C LEU A 359 -2.31 -12.46 -0.63
N GLU A 360 -2.64 -12.57 -1.90
CA GLU A 360 -2.68 -13.82 -2.65
C GLU A 360 -1.88 -13.67 -3.93
N ARG A 361 -1.14 -14.71 -4.29
CA ARG A 361 -0.36 -14.78 -5.52
C ARG A 361 -0.95 -15.85 -6.43
N TRP A 362 -1.27 -15.46 -7.66
CA TRP A 362 -1.87 -16.33 -8.66
C TRP A 362 -0.92 -16.59 -9.82
N SER A 363 -0.96 -17.80 -10.36
CA SER A 363 -0.31 -18.20 -11.60
C SER A 363 -1.35 -18.79 -12.54
N VAL A 364 -1.49 -18.20 -13.73
CA VAL A 364 -2.42 -18.62 -14.77
C VAL A 364 -1.62 -19.18 -15.93
N GLU A 365 -1.75 -20.47 -16.19
CA GLU A 365 -1.12 -21.15 -17.32
C GLU A 365 -2.01 -21.05 -18.56
N LEU A 366 -1.44 -20.58 -19.67
CA LEU A 366 -2.11 -20.47 -20.96
C LEU A 366 -1.45 -21.38 -21.99
N ARG A 367 -2.26 -22.07 -22.79
CA ARG A 367 -1.81 -22.91 -23.91
C ARG A 367 -2.58 -22.56 -25.18
N GLY A 368 -1.86 -22.43 -26.29
CA GLY A 368 -2.37 -22.05 -27.62
C GLY A 368 -2.56 -23.22 -28.57
#